data_AF-A0A815KQQ7-F1
#
_entry.id   AF-A0A815KQQ7-F1
#
_cell.length_a   1.000
_cell.length_b   1.000
_cell.length_c   1.000
_cell.angle_alpha   90.00
_cell.angle_beta   90.00
_cell.angle_gamma   90.00
#
_symmetry.space_group_name_H-M   'P 1'
#
loop_
_entity.id
_entity.type
_entity.pdbx_description
1 polymer ?
#
loop_
_entity_poly.entity_id
_entity_poly.type
_entity_poly.pdbx_seq_one_letter_code
_entity_poly.pdbx_strand_id
1 'polypeptide(L)'
;MYPLFVIETLGRFPGLTGLFIACILSATLSTFSSGVNSTATVVLEDIYKRLTKKELITNDRQVLLSKILSVCIGSLTVLMAFLVSFMQSNIITIIIQIFGVFAAPILGIYILGFFFSRVKSRSVCVAFFICLIFQLFLLFGSIFMPMPPNKNGGRLPTSVDQCIPAVNETASTTTTEMKSNGLVALFSISPLWFICIGTLITIVVGLILSFILDSKDPKVIDPLLLVSPKEILPCGSSRKVLVEPSTVDKNDRIIEEDMML
;
A
#
# COMPACT_ATOMS: atom_id res chain seq x y z
N MET A 1 -22.99 -13.26 0.72
CA MET A 1 -24.29 -12.64 0.39
C MET A 1 -24.38 -12.24 -1.09
N TYR A 2 -23.38 -11.56 -1.67
CA TYR A 2 -23.41 -11.11 -3.08
C TYR A 2 -23.64 -12.20 -4.15
N PRO A 3 -22.97 -13.37 -4.14
CA PRO A 3 -23.19 -14.39 -5.17
C PRO A 3 -24.56 -15.08 -5.06
N LEU A 4 -25.08 -15.27 -3.85
CA LEU A 4 -26.42 -15.86 -3.65
C LEU A 4 -27.53 -14.98 -4.22
N PHE A 5 -27.43 -13.66 -4.02
CA PHE A 5 -28.40 -12.71 -4.57
C PHE A 5 -28.47 -12.76 -6.12
N VAL A 6 -27.32 -12.92 -6.77
CA VAL A 6 -27.25 -13.04 -8.24
C VAL A 6 -27.84 -14.37 -8.71
N ILE A 7 -27.60 -15.46 -7.99
CA ILE A 7 -28.20 -16.76 -8.27
C ILE A 7 -29.73 -16.69 -8.13
N GLU A 8 -30.25 -16.01 -7.10
CA GLU A 8 -31.69 -15.84 -6.88
C GLU A 8 -32.36 -14.94 -7.91
N THR A 9 -31.72 -13.83 -8.31
CA THR A 9 -32.30 -12.85 -9.23
C THR A 9 -32.20 -13.30 -10.70
N LEU A 10 -31.05 -13.88 -11.08
CA LEU A 10 -30.74 -14.24 -12.47
C LEU A 10 -30.90 -15.73 -12.77
N GLY A 11 -31.24 -16.55 -11.76
CA GLY A 11 -31.45 -17.99 -11.91
C GLY A 11 -32.56 -18.39 -12.88
N ARG A 12 -33.42 -17.44 -13.29
CA ARG A 12 -34.46 -17.64 -14.30
C ARG A 12 -33.91 -17.75 -15.74
N PHE A 13 -32.71 -17.23 -16.00
CA PHE A 13 -32.08 -17.29 -17.32
C PHE A 13 -30.90 -18.29 -17.32
N PRO A 14 -31.05 -19.49 -17.92
CA PRO A 14 -29.97 -20.47 -17.97
C PRO A 14 -28.78 -19.90 -18.75
N GLY A 15 -27.57 -20.02 -18.18
CA GLY A 15 -26.33 -19.50 -18.77
C GLY A 15 -25.84 -18.16 -18.22
N LEU A 16 -26.73 -17.24 -17.82
CA LEU A 16 -26.32 -15.93 -17.29
C LEU A 16 -25.57 -16.03 -15.96
N THR A 17 -26.03 -16.90 -15.06
CA THR A 17 -25.35 -17.16 -13.78
C THR A 17 -23.96 -17.75 -13.99
N GLY A 18 -23.79 -18.63 -14.99
CA GLY A 18 -22.49 -19.20 -15.36
C GLY A 18 -21.55 -18.15 -15.94
N LEU A 19 -22.06 -17.28 -16.81
CA LEU A 19 -21.31 -16.14 -17.35
C LEU A 19 -20.85 -15.19 -16.24
N PHE A 20 -21.72 -14.88 -15.27
CA PHE A 20 -21.38 -14.03 -14.13
C PHE A 20 -20.24 -14.61 -13.27
N ILE A 21 -20.32 -15.89 -12.93
CA ILE A 21 -19.27 -16.57 -12.16
C ILE A 21 -17.96 -16.62 -12.97
N ALA A 22 -18.03 -16.91 -14.28
CA ALA A 22 -16.87 -16.91 -15.16
C ALA A 22 -16.19 -15.52 -15.22
N CYS A 23 -16.96 -14.44 -15.30
CA CYS A 23 -16.44 -13.07 -15.28
C CYS A 23 -15.71 -12.74 -13.96
N ILE A 24 -16.29 -13.08 -12.80
CA ILE A 24 -15.67 -12.82 -11.49
C ILE A 24 -14.39 -13.63 -11.32
N LEU A 25 -14.41 -14.90 -11.71
CA LEU A 25 -13.22 -15.75 -11.68
C LEU A 25 -12.14 -15.17 -12.59
N SER A 26 -12.47 -14.81 -13.84
CA SER A 26 -11.50 -14.21 -14.76
C SER A 26 -10.90 -12.90 -14.23
N ALA A 27 -11.73 -11.99 -13.70
CA ALA A 27 -11.26 -10.75 -13.09
C ALA A 27 -10.32 -11.01 -11.90
N THR A 28 -10.70 -11.93 -11.02
CA THR A 28 -9.90 -12.29 -9.84
C THR A 28 -8.57 -12.94 -10.24
N LEU A 29 -8.59 -13.88 -11.19
CA LEU A 29 -7.40 -14.55 -11.69
C LEU A 29 -6.45 -13.59 -12.42
N SER A 30 -6.97 -12.57 -13.12
CA SER A 30 -6.15 -11.54 -13.77
C SER A 30 -5.37 -10.72 -12.76
N THR A 31 -6.05 -10.17 -11.74
CA THR A 31 -5.39 -9.43 -10.66
C THR A 31 -4.42 -10.35 -9.90
N PHE A 32 -4.83 -11.57 -9.59
CA PHE A 32 -3.97 -12.55 -8.90
C PHE A 32 -2.70 -12.86 -9.68
N SER A 33 -2.81 -13.14 -10.99
CA SER A 33 -1.65 -13.41 -11.85
C SER A 33 -0.70 -12.21 -11.94
N SER A 34 -1.25 -11.00 -12.12
CA SER A 34 -0.42 -9.78 -12.15
C SER A 34 0.30 -9.52 -10.82
N GLY A 35 -0.37 -9.77 -9.69
CA GLY A 35 0.21 -9.61 -8.36
C GLY A 35 1.33 -10.61 -8.06
N VAL A 36 1.11 -11.90 -8.36
CA VAL A 36 2.14 -12.94 -8.18
C VAL A 36 3.33 -12.69 -9.09
N ASN A 37 3.09 -12.34 -10.36
CA ASN A 37 4.17 -12.07 -11.31
C ASN A 37 4.99 -10.84 -10.90
N SER A 38 4.33 -9.75 -10.51
CA SER A 38 5.03 -8.54 -10.05
C SER A 38 5.83 -8.81 -8.77
N THR A 39 5.26 -9.54 -7.80
CA THR A 39 5.95 -9.89 -6.56
C THR A 39 7.16 -10.79 -6.83
N ALA A 40 7.03 -11.78 -7.72
CA ALA A 40 8.14 -12.65 -8.10
C ALA A 40 9.27 -11.85 -8.78
N THR A 41 8.94 -10.88 -9.64
CA THR A 41 9.92 -9.97 -10.24
C THR A 41 10.59 -9.10 -9.19
N VAL A 42 9.83 -8.48 -8.29
CA VAL A 42 10.40 -7.64 -7.20
C VAL A 42 11.33 -8.47 -6.30
N VAL A 43 10.96 -9.69 -5.93
CA VAL A 43 11.84 -10.58 -5.15
C VAL A 43 13.10 -10.95 -5.92
N LEU A 44 12.99 -11.20 -7.22
CA LEU A 44 14.14 -11.52 -8.06
C LEU A 44 15.10 -10.32 -8.20
N GLU A 45 14.57 -9.14 -8.47
CA GLU A 45 15.35 -7.91 -8.67
C GLU A 45 15.92 -7.38 -7.34
N ASP A 46 15.10 -7.23 -6.30
CA ASP A 46 15.50 -6.55 -5.06
C ASP A 46 16.26 -7.47 -4.09
N ILE A 47 15.85 -8.73 -3.98
CA ILE A 47 16.48 -9.68 -3.05
C ILE A 47 17.56 -10.45 -3.78
N TYR A 48 17.21 -11.16 -4.85
CA TYR A 48 18.13 -12.15 -5.42
C TYR A 48 19.35 -11.52 -6.11
N LYS A 49 19.17 -10.50 -6.96
CA LYS A 49 20.31 -9.80 -7.58
C LYS A 49 21.18 -9.09 -6.54
N ARG A 50 20.56 -8.45 -5.55
CA ARG A 50 21.26 -7.73 -4.48
C ARG A 50 22.07 -8.66 -3.56
N LEU A 51 21.55 -9.85 -3.24
CA LEU A 51 22.20 -10.81 -2.35
C LEU A 51 23.35 -11.54 -3.05
N THR A 52 23.17 -11.87 -4.33
CA THR A 52 24.14 -12.68 -5.07
C THR A 52 25.28 -11.83 -5.66
N LYS A 53 25.12 -10.50 -5.75
CA LYS A 53 26.05 -9.56 -6.42
C LYS A 53 26.50 -10.01 -7.82
N LYS A 54 25.75 -10.93 -8.43
CA LYS A 54 25.99 -11.46 -9.77
C LYS A 54 24.98 -10.80 -10.70
N GLU A 55 25.41 -9.73 -11.36
CA GLU A 55 24.70 -9.14 -12.51
C GLU A 55 24.61 -10.12 -13.70
N LEU A 56 25.49 -11.13 -13.73
CA LEU A 56 25.69 -12.03 -14.86
C LEU A 56 24.97 -13.38 -14.68
N ILE A 57 23.65 -13.36 -14.53
CA ILE A 57 22.87 -14.59 -14.72
C ILE A 57 22.28 -14.59 -16.12
N THR A 58 22.52 -15.67 -16.87
CA THR A 58 21.90 -15.95 -18.17
C THR A 58 20.39 -15.73 -18.12
N ASN A 59 19.82 -15.05 -19.12
CA ASN A 59 18.39 -14.72 -19.22
C ASN A 59 17.48 -15.93 -18.92
N ASP A 60 17.83 -17.12 -19.40
CA ASP A 60 17.06 -18.36 -19.17
C ASP A 60 16.96 -18.76 -17.70
N ARG A 61 18.03 -18.56 -16.92
CA ARG A 61 18.05 -18.87 -15.48
C ARG A 61 17.25 -17.86 -14.67
N GLN A 62 17.21 -16.60 -15.09
CA GLN A 62 16.37 -15.58 -14.44
C GLN A 62 14.88 -15.90 -14.63
N VAL A 63 14.49 -16.33 -15.84
CA VAL A 63 13.11 -16.74 -16.14
C VAL A 63 12.72 -18.02 -15.40
N LEU A 64 13.63 -19.00 -15.30
CA LEU A 64 13.36 -20.21 -14.52
C LEU A 64 13.15 -19.87 -13.03
N LEU A 65 13.99 -18.99 -12.49
CA LEU A 65 13.91 -18.59 -11.09
C LEU A 65 12.65 -17.78 -10.79
N SER A 66 12.26 -16.85 -11.67
CA SER A 66 10.99 -16.11 -11.53
C SER A 66 9.78 -17.05 -11.57
N LYS A 67 9.80 -18.06 -12.44
CA LYS A 67 8.74 -19.07 -12.53
C LYS A 67 8.63 -19.90 -11.24
N ILE A 68 9.75 -20.32 -10.67
CA ILE A 68 9.79 -21.04 -9.38
C ILE A 68 9.26 -20.15 -8.25
N LEU A 69 9.70 -18.89 -8.19
CA LEU A 69 9.21 -17.91 -7.21
C LEU A 69 7.70 -17.70 -7.32
N SER A 70 7.16 -17.54 -8.53
CA SER A 70 5.72 -17.41 -8.75
C SER A 70 4.93 -18.62 -8.24
N VAL A 71 5.44 -19.84 -8.44
CA VAL A 71 4.82 -21.06 -7.92
C VAL A 71 4.85 -21.09 -6.39
N CYS A 72 5.97 -20.72 -5.77
CA CYS A 72 6.10 -20.65 -4.30
C CYS A 72 5.17 -19.60 -3.68
N ILE A 73 5.05 -18.41 -4.28
CA ILE A 73 4.16 -17.35 -3.80
C ILE A 73 2.69 -17.77 -3.99
N GLY A 74 2.37 -18.39 -5.12
CA GLY A 74 1.04 -18.94 -5.38
C GLY A 74 0.64 -20.01 -4.36
N SER A 75 1.53 -20.98 -4.07
CA SER A 75 1.27 -22.04 -3.09
C SER A 75 1.11 -21.48 -1.67
N LEU A 76 1.94 -20.51 -1.27
CA LEU A 76 1.81 -19.81 0.01
C LEU A 76 0.46 -19.07 0.11
N THR A 77 -0.02 -18.49 -0.99
CA THR A 77 -1.31 -17.80 -1.00
C THR A 77 -2.49 -18.76 -0.83
N VAL A 78 -2.43 -19.95 -1.45
CA VAL A 78 -3.44 -21.01 -1.25
C VAL A 78 -3.44 -21.49 0.21
N LEU A 79 -2.27 -21.63 0.83
CA LEU A 79 -2.15 -21.98 2.25
C LEU A 79 -2.79 -20.91 3.14
N MET A 80 -2.53 -19.63 2.85
CA MET A 80 -3.16 -18.51 3.60
C MET A 80 -4.67 -18.48 3.41
N ALA A 81 -5.19 -18.74 2.20
CA ALA A 81 -6.63 -18.81 1.96
C ALA A 81 -7.31 -19.91 2.80
N PHE A 82 -6.63 -21.05 2.99
CA PHE A 82 -7.11 -22.09 3.89
C PHE A 82 -7.16 -21.63 5.35
N LEU A 83 -6.12 -20.93 5.84
CA LEU A 83 -6.10 -20.38 7.20
C LEU A 83 -7.21 -19.36 7.45
N VAL A 84 -7.51 -18.51 6.46
CA VAL A 84 -8.61 -17.52 6.55
C VAL A 84 -9.98 -18.20 6.69
N SER A 85 -10.13 -19.43 6.20
CA SER A 85 -11.40 -20.16 6.29
C SER A 85 -11.76 -20.56 7.73
N PHE A 86 -10.80 -20.56 8.65
CA PHE A 86 -11.03 -20.77 10.09
C PHE A 86 -11.41 -19.48 10.85
N MET A 87 -11.26 -18.31 10.23
CA MET A 87 -11.58 -17.03 10.86
C MET A 87 -13.08 -16.71 10.69
N GLN A 88 -13.80 -16.53 11.80
CA GLN A 88 -15.23 -16.20 11.80
C GLN A 88 -15.55 -14.69 11.68
N SER A 89 -14.52 -13.85 11.57
CA SER A 89 -14.62 -12.40 11.46
C SER A 89 -14.91 -11.90 10.04
N ASN A 90 -15.33 -10.63 9.91
CA ASN A 90 -15.51 -9.96 8.62
C ASN A 90 -14.19 -9.85 7.82
N ILE A 91 -13.95 -10.81 6.93
CA ILE A 91 -12.71 -10.94 6.13
C ILE A 91 -12.43 -9.68 5.30
N ILE A 92 -13.46 -9.11 4.67
CA ILE A 92 -13.32 -7.93 3.81
C ILE A 92 -12.79 -6.73 4.59
N THR A 93 -13.31 -6.50 5.81
CA THR A 93 -12.86 -5.41 6.68
C THR A 93 -11.39 -5.57 7.05
N ILE A 94 -10.97 -6.79 7.38
CA ILE A 94 -9.59 -7.09 7.77
C ILE A 94 -8.63 -6.85 6.61
N ILE A 95 -8.98 -7.28 5.40
CA ILE A 95 -8.13 -7.08 4.20
C ILE A 95 -7.95 -5.58 3.93
N ILE A 96 -9.02 -4.79 3.99
CA ILE A 96 -8.95 -3.33 3.78
C ILE A 96 -8.07 -2.67 4.85
N GLN A 97 -8.17 -3.11 6.10
CA GLN A 97 -7.35 -2.57 7.19
C GLN A 97 -5.87 -2.90 7.01
N ILE A 98 -5.52 -4.16 6.73
CA ILE A 98 -4.12 -4.56 6.51
C ILE A 98 -3.54 -3.81 5.31
N PHE A 99 -4.26 -3.76 4.20
CA PHE A 99 -3.83 -3.00 3.03
C PHE A 99 -3.63 -1.52 3.37
N GLY A 100 -4.55 -0.92 4.12
CA GLY A 100 -4.47 0.46 4.57
C GLY A 100 -3.25 0.77 5.45
N VAL A 101 -2.85 -0.16 6.33
CA VAL A 101 -1.69 -0.01 7.21
C VAL A 101 -0.38 0.13 6.42
N PHE A 102 -0.22 -0.63 5.34
CA PHE A 102 0.96 -0.54 4.47
C PHE A 102 0.84 0.60 3.44
N ALA A 103 -0.34 0.80 2.87
CA ALA A 103 -0.56 1.81 1.84
C ALA A 103 -0.42 3.23 2.38
N ALA A 104 -0.83 3.50 3.63
CA ALA A 104 -0.78 4.84 4.22
C ALA A 104 0.63 5.44 4.31
N PRO A 105 1.64 4.79 4.92
CA PRO A 105 2.98 5.35 5.00
C PRO A 105 3.68 5.40 3.63
N ILE A 106 3.44 4.43 2.73
CA ILE A 106 4.02 4.44 1.37
C ILE A 106 3.49 5.65 0.59
N LEU A 107 2.17 5.88 0.62
CA LEU A 107 1.55 7.02 -0.03
C LEU A 107 2.01 8.35 0.59
N GLY A 108 2.12 8.42 1.92
CA GLY A 108 2.60 9.61 2.61
C GLY A 108 4.02 10.01 2.21
N ILE A 109 4.93 9.03 2.07
CA ILE A 109 6.30 9.26 1.63
C ILE A 109 6.37 9.70 0.17
N TYR A 110 5.55 9.10 -0.68
CA TYR A 110 5.49 9.49 -2.09
C TYR A 110 5.03 10.94 -2.24
N ILE A 111 3.96 11.33 -1.52
CA ILE A 111 3.48 12.73 -1.47
C ILE A 111 4.58 13.66 -0.93
N LEU A 112 5.22 13.27 0.17
CA LEU A 112 6.28 14.07 0.79
C LEU A 112 7.46 14.29 -0.17
N GLY A 113 7.91 13.26 -0.87
CA GLY A 113 8.98 13.34 -1.86
C GLY A 113 8.59 14.15 -3.11
N PHE A 114 7.34 14.07 -3.54
CA PHE A 114 6.84 14.82 -4.69
C PHE A 114 6.71 16.32 -4.41
N PHE A 115 6.19 16.71 -3.24
CA PHE A 115 5.99 18.12 -2.89
C PHE A 115 7.22 18.79 -2.26
N PHE A 116 8.05 18.04 -1.53
CA PHE A 116 9.18 18.58 -0.77
C PHE A 116 10.51 17.98 -1.22
N SER A 117 11.13 18.60 -2.21
CA SER A 117 12.43 18.20 -2.76
C SER A 117 13.61 18.31 -1.76
N ARG A 118 13.44 18.99 -0.62
CA ARG A 118 14.48 19.17 0.40
C ARG A 118 14.53 18.09 1.47
N VAL A 119 13.66 17.08 1.40
CA VAL A 119 13.58 16.06 2.46
C VAL A 119 14.66 15.00 2.27
N LYS A 120 15.44 14.73 3.32
CA LYS A 120 16.53 13.73 3.31
C LYS A 120 15.97 12.31 3.46
N SER A 121 16.64 11.34 2.84
CA SER A 121 16.22 9.92 2.92
C SER A 121 16.19 9.38 4.35
N ARG A 122 17.08 9.86 5.24
CA ARG A 122 17.11 9.43 6.66
C ARG A 122 15.82 9.81 7.41
N SER A 123 15.34 11.04 7.27
CA SER A 123 14.09 11.49 7.92
C SER A 123 12.88 10.72 7.38
N VAL A 124 12.84 10.45 6.08
CA VAL A 124 11.78 9.66 5.45
C VAL A 124 11.75 8.24 6.00
N CYS A 125 12.90 7.56 6.10
CA CYS A 125 12.97 6.21 6.64
C CYS A 125 12.48 6.14 8.09
N VAL A 126 12.89 7.08 8.95
CA VAL A 126 12.46 7.09 10.35
C VAL A 126 10.97 7.39 10.47
N ALA A 127 10.44 8.33 9.68
CA ALA A 127 9.01 8.63 9.64
C ALA A 127 8.17 7.42 9.18
N PHE A 128 8.65 6.65 8.18
CA PHE A 128 8.02 5.41 7.74
C PHE A 128 7.78 4.44 8.90
N PHE A 129 8.84 4.13 9.66
CA PHE A 129 8.76 3.16 10.75
C PHE A 129 7.89 3.65 11.91
N ILE A 130 7.99 4.94 12.28
CA ILE A 130 7.14 5.53 13.33
C ILE A 130 5.65 5.41 12.96
N CYS A 131 5.32 5.78 11.72
CA CYS A 131 3.93 5.72 11.25
C CYS A 131 3.43 4.28 11.13
N LEU A 132 4.28 3.37 10.65
CA LEU A 132 3.94 1.95 10.54
C LEU A 132 3.68 1.32 11.92
N ILE A 133 4.49 1.63 12.93
CA ILE A 133 4.28 1.17 14.31
C ILE A 133 2.98 1.72 14.88
N PHE A 134 2.72 3.02 14.68
CA PHE A 134 1.48 3.66 15.15
C PHE A 134 0.25 3.02 14.50
N GLN A 135 0.30 2.80 13.19
CA GLN A 135 -0.82 2.21 12.46
C GLN A 135 -1.04 0.73 12.83
N LEU A 136 0.04 -0.01 13.09
CA LEU A 136 -0.03 -1.38 13.60
C LEU A 136 -0.65 -1.42 15.01
N PHE A 137 -0.33 -0.44 15.86
CA PHE A 137 -0.96 -0.30 17.18
C PHE A 137 -2.47 -0.04 17.06
N LEU A 138 -2.89 0.84 16.14
CA LEU A 138 -4.32 1.07 15.87
C LEU A 138 -5.03 -0.18 15.34
N LEU A 139 -4.39 -0.93 14.44
CA LEU A 139 -4.91 -2.19 13.93
C LEU A 139 -5.08 -3.21 15.06
N PHE A 140 -4.07 -3.36 15.91
CA PHE A 140 -4.13 -4.26 17.05
C PHE A 140 -5.24 -3.86 18.02
N GLY A 141 -5.39 -2.56 18.33
CA GLY A 141 -6.50 -2.04 19.12
C GLY A 141 -7.87 -2.37 18.50
N SER A 142 -8.02 -2.22 17.18
CA SER A 142 -9.26 -2.53 16.46
C SER A 142 -9.61 -4.02 16.45
N ILE A 143 -8.62 -4.92 16.51
CA ILE A 143 -8.84 -6.38 16.46
C ILE A 143 -9.08 -6.94 17.88
N PHE A 144 -8.32 -6.48 18.88
CA PHE A 144 -8.37 -7.00 20.25
C PHE A 144 -9.46 -6.37 21.12
N MET A 145 -9.85 -5.13 20.84
CA MET A 145 -10.99 -4.47 21.45
C MET A 145 -12.08 -4.24 20.39
N PRO A 146 -12.69 -5.31 19.84
CA PRO A 146 -13.83 -5.13 18.96
C PRO A 146 -14.92 -4.45 19.77
N MET A 147 -15.33 -3.26 19.34
CA MET A 147 -16.49 -2.57 19.90
C MET A 147 -17.65 -3.59 19.94
N PRO A 148 -18.29 -3.79 21.10
CA PRO A 148 -19.45 -4.66 21.17
C PRO A 148 -20.44 -4.14 20.11
N PRO A 149 -21.00 -5.02 19.26
CA PRO A 149 -22.03 -4.61 18.33
C PRO A 149 -23.06 -3.85 19.16
N ASN A 150 -23.37 -2.62 18.74
CA ASN A 150 -24.44 -1.84 19.37
C ASN A 150 -25.61 -2.82 19.55
N LYS A 151 -26.11 -2.99 20.78
CA LYS A 151 -27.24 -3.89 21.06
C LYS A 151 -28.46 -3.54 20.19
N ASN A 152 -28.45 -2.34 19.63
CA ASN A 152 -29.25 -1.94 18.47
C ASN A 152 -28.46 -2.25 17.19
N GLY A 153 -28.37 -3.53 16.81
CA GLY A 153 -27.62 -4.03 15.66
C GLY A 153 -28.13 -3.56 14.28
N GLY A 154 -28.59 -2.33 14.15
CA GLY A 154 -29.09 -1.75 12.93
C GLY A 154 -28.11 -0.73 12.38
N ARG A 155 -28.00 -0.72 11.05
CA ARG A 155 -27.95 0.53 10.28
C ARG A 155 -28.81 1.58 11.01
N LEU A 156 -28.39 2.86 11.05
CA LEU A 156 -29.29 3.92 11.54
C LEU A 156 -30.68 3.65 10.94
N PRO A 157 -31.75 3.59 11.73
CA PRO A 157 -33.04 3.17 11.25
C PRO A 157 -33.44 4.11 10.12
N THR A 158 -33.35 3.64 8.88
CA THR A 158 -33.91 4.34 7.71
C THR A 158 -35.40 4.02 7.56
N SER A 159 -36.08 3.69 8.67
CA SER A 159 -37.52 3.47 8.70
C SER A 159 -38.19 4.81 8.89
N VAL A 160 -38.93 5.22 7.87
CA VAL A 160 -39.91 6.31 7.91
C VAL A 160 -41.30 5.81 8.35
N ASP A 161 -41.41 4.59 8.86
CA ASP A 161 -42.70 3.97 9.22
C ASP A 161 -43.35 4.56 10.48
N GLN A 162 -42.66 5.47 11.18
CA GLN A 162 -43.21 6.27 12.30
C GLN A 162 -43.13 7.78 12.08
N CYS A 163 -42.99 8.27 10.85
CA CYS A 163 -43.19 9.69 10.59
C CYS A 163 -44.69 10.01 10.54
N ILE A 164 -45.24 10.44 11.67
CA ILE A 164 -46.55 11.11 11.74
C ILE A 164 -46.37 12.47 11.06
N PRO A 165 -47.15 12.87 10.03
CA PRO A 165 -47.00 14.16 9.36
C PRO A 165 -47.45 15.36 10.21
N ALA A 166 -47.61 15.20 11.54
CA ALA A 166 -48.17 16.21 12.42
C ALA A 166 -47.78 15.98 13.88
N VAL A 167 -46.55 16.33 14.27
CA VAL A 167 -46.23 16.70 15.66
C VAL A 167 -44.97 17.55 15.71
N ASN A 168 -45.11 18.78 16.18
CA ASN A 168 -44.05 19.78 16.30
C ASN A 168 -43.60 19.86 17.77
N GLU A 169 -43.04 18.78 18.33
CA GLU A 169 -42.42 18.81 19.66
C GLU A 169 -41.16 17.94 19.74
N THR A 170 -40.10 18.53 20.28
CA THR A 170 -38.80 17.88 20.52
C THR A 170 -38.81 17.30 21.94
N ALA A 171 -39.24 16.04 22.08
CA ALA A 171 -39.04 15.31 23.32
C ALA A 171 -37.57 14.87 23.42
N SER A 172 -36.79 15.58 24.23
CA SER A 172 -35.43 15.20 24.63
C SER A 172 -35.49 13.94 25.49
N THR A 173 -35.46 12.77 24.85
CA THR A 173 -35.12 11.53 25.55
C THR A 173 -33.62 11.56 25.83
N THR A 174 -33.27 11.76 27.10
CA THR A 174 -31.92 11.63 27.64
C THR A 174 -31.42 10.20 27.38
N THR A 175 -30.81 9.96 26.23
CA THR A 175 -29.94 8.80 26.06
C THR A 175 -28.77 9.00 26.99
N THR A 176 -28.65 8.11 27.96
CA THR A 176 -27.48 7.94 28.82
C THR A 176 -26.24 8.01 27.94
N GLU A 177 -25.53 9.14 28.00
CA GLU A 177 -24.18 9.29 27.45
C GLU A 177 -23.30 8.27 28.17
N MET A 178 -23.20 7.08 27.58
CA MET A 178 -22.16 6.12 27.93
C MET A 178 -20.86 6.86 27.63
N LYS A 179 -20.18 7.30 28.69
CA LYS A 179 -18.88 7.96 28.64
C LYS A 179 -17.89 7.02 27.96
N SER A 180 -17.85 7.07 26.65
CA SER A 180 -16.89 6.38 25.81
C SER A 180 -15.56 7.07 26.06
N ASN A 181 -14.64 6.36 26.72
CA ASN A 181 -13.26 6.78 26.82
C ASN A 181 -12.81 7.19 25.41
N GLY A 182 -12.31 8.42 25.20
CA GLY A 182 -12.01 8.94 23.85
C GLY A 182 -11.10 8.04 23.00
N LEU A 183 -10.35 7.15 23.63
CA LEU A 183 -9.58 6.07 22.99
C LEU A 183 -10.45 5.02 22.28
N VAL A 184 -11.59 4.64 22.85
CA VAL A 184 -12.53 3.65 22.27
C VAL A 184 -13.29 4.25 21.08
N ALA A 185 -13.58 5.56 21.13
CA ALA A 185 -14.15 6.29 19.99
C ALA A 185 -13.20 6.35 18.78
N LEU A 186 -11.89 6.47 19.01
CA LEU A 186 -10.86 6.42 17.96
C LEU A 186 -10.82 5.08 17.21
N PHE A 187 -11.09 3.97 17.90
CA PHE A 187 -11.18 2.63 17.27
C PHE A 187 -12.51 2.38 16.54
N SER A 188 -13.50 3.26 16.72
CA SER A 188 -14.81 3.16 16.08
C SER A 188 -14.90 3.88 14.73
N ILE A 189 -13.85 4.61 14.34
CA ILE A 189 -13.76 5.31 13.06
C ILE A 189 -13.69 4.30 11.90
N SER A 190 -14.30 4.66 10.76
CA SER A 190 -14.29 3.79 9.58
C SER A 190 -12.86 3.41 9.18
N PRO A 191 -12.60 2.13 8.82
CA PRO A 191 -11.28 1.66 8.41
C PRO A 191 -10.66 2.42 7.22
N LEU A 192 -11.49 3.09 6.44
CA LEU A 192 -11.08 3.95 5.32
C LEU A 192 -10.34 5.21 5.81
N TRP A 193 -10.74 5.77 6.94
CA TRP A 193 -10.12 6.97 7.51
C TRP A 193 -8.74 6.70 8.09
N PHE A 194 -8.45 5.45 8.46
CA PHE A 194 -7.12 5.04 8.92
C PHE A 194 -6.04 5.35 7.88
N ILE A 195 -6.37 5.23 6.59
CA ILE A 195 -5.44 5.56 5.51
C ILE A 195 -5.14 7.06 5.50
N CYS A 196 -6.18 7.92 5.54
CA CYS A 196 -6.03 9.38 5.53
C CYS A 196 -5.28 9.90 6.77
N ILE A 197 -5.60 9.35 7.95
CA ILE A 197 -4.91 9.73 9.19
C ILE A 197 -3.45 9.28 9.12
N GLY A 198 -3.17 8.05 8.69
CA GLY A 198 -1.82 7.54 8.56
C GLY A 198 -0.96 8.32 7.56
N THR A 199 -1.53 8.70 6.41
CA THR A 199 -0.82 9.51 5.41
C THR A 199 -0.51 10.91 5.95
N LEU A 200 -1.47 11.55 6.62
CA LEU A 200 -1.29 12.87 7.23
C LEU A 200 -0.19 12.84 8.30
N ILE A 201 -0.23 11.84 9.19
CA ILE A 201 0.79 11.64 10.22
C ILE A 201 2.16 11.44 9.57
N THR A 202 2.25 10.63 8.51
CA THR A 202 3.52 10.40 7.78
C THR A 202 4.10 11.69 7.20
N ILE A 203 3.26 12.54 6.64
CA ILE A 203 3.68 13.84 6.09
C ILE A 203 4.14 14.78 7.21
N VAL A 204 3.36 14.90 8.29
CA VAL A 204 3.67 15.81 9.41
C VAL A 204 4.95 15.37 10.12
N VAL A 205 5.06 14.09 10.49
CA VAL A 205 6.25 13.51 11.13
C VAL A 205 7.45 13.61 10.19
N GLY A 206 7.29 13.31 8.90
CA GLY A 206 8.33 13.43 7.90
C GLY A 206 8.88 14.85 7.76
N LEU A 207 8.00 15.86 7.73
CA LEU A 207 8.40 17.27 7.71
C LEU A 207 9.11 17.69 9.00
N ILE A 208 8.56 17.35 10.16
CA ILE A 208 9.16 17.68 11.46
C ILE A 208 10.56 17.07 11.57
N LEU A 209 10.71 15.78 11.26
CA LEU A 209 12.01 15.12 11.27
C LEU A 209 12.95 15.71 10.22
N SER A 210 12.44 16.12 9.06
CA SER A 210 13.24 16.80 8.06
C SER A 210 13.80 18.10 8.63
N PHE A 211 13.01 18.95 9.29
CA PHE A 211 13.50 20.20 9.89
C PHE A 211 14.53 19.96 11.00
N ILE A 212 14.31 18.97 11.87
CA ILE A 212 15.21 18.66 13.00
C ILE A 212 16.54 18.08 12.50
N LEU A 213 16.49 17.14 11.55
CA LEU A 213 17.70 16.51 11.00
C LEU A 213 18.42 17.41 9.99
N ASP A 214 17.72 18.34 9.33
CA ASP A 214 18.34 19.30 8.41
C ASP A 214 19.24 20.30 9.13
N SER A 215 18.89 20.67 10.37
CA SER A 215 19.73 21.49 11.24
C SER A 215 21.05 20.83 11.65
N LYS A 216 21.21 19.50 11.47
CA LYS A 216 22.35 18.74 11.99
C LYS A 216 23.39 18.32 10.94
N ASP A 217 23.07 18.35 9.64
CA ASP A 217 23.96 17.88 8.57
C ASP A 217 23.80 18.72 7.29
N PRO A 218 24.56 19.80 7.03
CA PRO A 218 24.60 20.42 5.71
C PRO A 218 25.42 19.53 4.75
N LYS A 219 24.85 18.41 4.32
CA LYS A 219 25.43 17.60 3.26
C LYS A 219 25.11 18.26 1.92
N VAL A 220 26.15 18.68 1.20
CA VAL A 220 26.06 19.16 -0.18
C VAL A 220 25.42 18.05 -1.01
N ILE A 221 24.16 18.26 -1.41
CA ILE A 221 23.44 17.38 -2.33
C ILE A 221 23.95 17.74 -3.72
N ASP A 222 24.48 16.77 -4.47
CA ASP A 222 24.90 17.01 -5.85
C ASP A 222 23.71 17.58 -6.64
N PRO A 223 23.85 18.79 -7.24
CA PRO A 223 22.75 19.44 -7.95
C PRO A 223 22.26 18.66 -9.19
N LEU A 224 22.96 17.58 -9.57
CA LEU A 224 22.60 16.68 -10.67
C LEU A 224 21.41 15.75 -10.36
N LEU A 225 21.07 15.54 -9.08
CA LEU A 225 19.91 14.72 -8.66
C LEU A 225 18.64 15.55 -8.42
N LEU A 226 18.74 16.87 -8.53
CA LEU A 226 17.66 17.81 -8.27
C LEU A 226 16.98 18.17 -9.60
N VAL A 227 16.28 17.22 -10.21
CA VAL A 227 15.42 17.55 -11.36
C VAL A 227 14.33 18.49 -10.86
N SER A 228 14.48 19.76 -11.22
CA SER A 228 13.51 20.77 -10.85
C SER A 228 12.21 20.47 -11.60
N PRO A 229 11.02 20.59 -10.97
CA PRO A 229 9.73 20.36 -11.64
C PRO A 229 9.50 21.20 -12.91
N LYS A 230 10.32 22.23 -13.14
CA LYS A 230 10.29 23.08 -14.34
C LYS A 230 10.93 22.43 -15.58
N GLU A 231 11.75 21.39 -15.43
CA GLU A 231 12.35 20.65 -16.56
C GLU A 231 11.47 19.51 -17.11
N ILE A 232 10.35 19.21 -16.45
CA ILE A 232 9.38 18.19 -16.88
C ILE A 232 8.36 18.73 -17.91
N LEU A 233 8.35 20.05 -18.15
CA LEU A 233 7.55 20.64 -19.23
C LEU A 233 8.31 20.50 -20.56
N PRO A 234 7.78 19.76 -21.56
CA PRO A 234 8.40 19.65 -22.86
C PRO A 234 8.13 20.95 -23.63
N CYS A 235 8.93 22.00 -23.38
CA CYS A 235 9.05 23.10 -24.33
C CYS A 235 10.24 22.78 -25.25
N GLY A 236 9.92 22.42 -26.48
CA GLY A 236 10.85 22.03 -27.51
C GLY A 236 12.03 23.00 -27.65
N SER A 237 13.22 22.50 -27.35
CA SER A 237 14.44 22.87 -28.05
C SER A 237 15.49 21.83 -27.69
N SER A 238 15.91 21.03 -28.67
CA SER A 238 17.05 20.12 -28.58
C SER A 238 18.25 20.82 -27.94
N ARG A 239 18.59 20.44 -26.72
CA ARG A 239 19.91 20.73 -26.14
C ARG A 239 20.54 19.39 -25.82
N LYS A 240 21.54 19.03 -26.64
CA LYS A 240 22.36 17.83 -26.48
C LYS A 240 22.90 17.81 -25.05
N VAL A 241 22.41 16.88 -24.23
CA VAL A 241 23.10 16.50 -22.99
C VAL A 241 24.32 15.73 -23.44
N LEU A 242 25.45 16.42 -23.48
CA LEU A 242 26.75 15.83 -23.72
C LEU A 242 27.06 15.02 -22.46
N VAL A 243 26.78 13.72 -22.54
CA VAL A 243 27.30 12.74 -21.59
C VAL A 243 28.82 12.78 -21.75
N GLU A 244 29.49 13.53 -20.88
CA GLU A 244 30.93 13.40 -20.72
C GLU A 244 31.19 11.96 -20.25
N PRO A 245 31.99 11.16 -20.99
CA PRO A 245 32.30 9.80 -20.60
C PRO A 245 33.08 9.84 -19.30
N SER A 246 32.59 9.13 -18.29
CA SER A 246 33.34 8.76 -17.10
C SER A 246 34.74 8.30 -17.52
N THR A 247 35.75 9.01 -17.04
CA THR A 247 37.16 8.73 -17.26
C THR A 247 37.46 7.28 -16.90
N VAL A 248 37.59 6.45 -17.93
CA VAL A 248 38.25 5.15 -17.87
C VAL A 248 39.65 5.42 -17.33
N ASP A 249 39.90 4.86 -16.15
CA ASP A 249 41.19 4.88 -15.48
C ASP A 249 42.28 4.43 -16.44
N LYS A 250 43.29 5.27 -16.62
CA LYS A 250 44.37 5.12 -17.60
C LYS A 250 45.43 4.11 -17.15
N ASN A 251 45.17 3.35 -16.09
CA ASN A 251 46.14 2.46 -15.48
C ASN A 251 46.10 0.99 -15.96
N ASP A 252 45.08 0.59 -16.74
CA ASP A 252 44.98 -0.78 -17.29
C ASP A 252 45.67 -0.95 -18.66
N ARG A 253 46.16 0.13 -19.27
CA ARG A 253 46.85 0.07 -20.58
C ARG A 253 48.33 -0.29 -20.54
N ILE A 254 48.87 -0.59 -19.36
CA ILE A 254 50.28 -1.00 -19.20
C ILE A 254 50.41 -2.53 -19.04
N ILE A 255 49.31 -3.24 -18.74
CA ILE A 255 49.37 -4.69 -18.49
C ILE A 255 49.16 -5.50 -19.79
N GLU A 256 48.51 -4.92 -20.80
CA GLU A 256 48.15 -5.67 -22.03
C GLU A 256 49.27 -5.73 -23.09
N GLU A 257 50.35 -4.96 -22.94
CA GLU A 257 51.52 -5.00 -23.86
C GLU A 257 52.65 -5.95 -23.39
N ASP A 258 52.63 -6.45 -22.15
CA ASP A 258 53.66 -7.36 -21.61
C ASP A 258 53.27 -8.85 -21.63
N MET A 259 52.11 -9.22 -22.19
CA MET A 259 51.65 -10.62 -22.30
C MET A 259 51.46 -11.09 -23.76
N MET A 260 52.16 -10.47 -24.70
CA MET A 260 52.32 -10.96 -26.08
C MET A 260 53.79 -11.10 -26.51
N LEU A 261 54.64 -11.55 -25.56
CA LEU A 261 55.93 -12.19 -25.83
C LEU A 261 56.03 -13.50 -25.03
#